data_AF-A0A7S0PTD1-F1
#
_entry.id   AF-A0A7S0PTD1-F1
#
_cell.length_a   1.000
_cell.length_b   1.000
_cell.length_c   1.000
_cell.angle_alpha   90.00
_cell.angle_beta   90.00
_cell.angle_gamma   90.00
#
_symmetry.space_group_name_H-M   'P 1'
#
loop_
_entity.id
_entity.type
_entity.pdbx_description
1 polymer ?
#
loop_
_entity_poly.entity_id
_entity_poly.type
_entity_poly.pdbx_seq_one_letter_code
_entity_poly.pdbx_strand_id
1 'polypeptide(L)'
;KLTRTIMEWKPNLDETGVHLENRLEGWILPWLQYLDHRSIVPTILSDVAKRVKSALSFSKRKVSNDNVFFNICIETLQPWSRILKNETLQHLTSTFVTPRLGRCLSRLTIDRNFEKIRWDTVNITFRLCALGLLSNKEFLGLIEGELLSNWTEVMHTWLSSIGTTDHTQVTKYYLKWKTHIFHSDAGETTSKVPNSPYQLLQDDEMICRIFYGCLLMIQAVIQPGKYSLQSLCPVHFGYSVVVARRMKESRARAEETLQKMEYDTVGKGTGSGGFIYASEKKRRKRHISRGR
;
A
#
# COMPACT_ATOMS: atom_id res chain seq x y z
N LYS A 1 5.51 -24.29 30.87
CA LYS A 1 4.15 -24.75 30.47
C LYS A 1 3.57 -23.90 29.34
N LEU A 2 3.44 -22.57 29.52
CA LEU A 2 2.90 -21.65 28.51
C LEU A 2 3.56 -21.78 27.11
N THR A 3 4.89 -21.72 27.03
CA THR A 3 5.62 -21.87 25.75
C THR A 3 5.30 -23.18 25.02
N ARG A 4 5.15 -24.28 25.78
CA ARG A 4 4.77 -25.58 25.23
C ARG A 4 3.35 -25.53 24.66
N THR A 5 2.39 -24.94 25.38
CA THR A 5 1.01 -24.78 24.92
C THR A 5 0.92 -23.91 23.66
N ILE A 6 1.71 -22.83 23.57
CA ILE A 6 1.82 -22.01 22.35
C ILE A 6 2.35 -22.86 21.18
N MET A 7 3.31 -23.74 21.43
CA MET A 7 3.87 -24.63 20.40
C MET A 7 2.94 -25.77 19.99
N GLU A 8 2.05 -26.19 20.87
CA GLU A 8 1.06 -27.23 20.56
C GLU A 8 -0.19 -26.64 19.89
N TRP A 9 -0.42 -25.33 20.01
CA TRP A 9 -1.55 -24.65 19.39
C TRP A 9 -1.57 -24.82 17.87
N LYS A 10 -2.76 -25.17 17.36
CA LYS A 10 -3.07 -25.29 15.94
C LYS A 10 -4.28 -24.43 15.61
N PRO A 11 -4.27 -23.69 14.50
CA PRO A 11 -5.42 -22.93 14.06
C PRO A 11 -6.55 -23.89 13.68
N ASN A 12 -7.77 -23.59 14.14
CA ASN A 12 -9.00 -24.24 13.70
C ASN A 12 -10.06 -23.15 13.42
N LEU A 13 -10.99 -23.45 12.50
CA LEU A 13 -12.15 -22.59 12.29
C LEU A 13 -13.28 -23.03 13.24
N ASP A 14 -14.14 -22.09 13.59
CA ASP A 14 -15.38 -22.37 14.31
C ASP A 14 -16.38 -23.15 13.44
N GLU A 15 -17.47 -23.62 14.05
CA GLU A 15 -18.53 -24.35 13.35
C GLU A 15 -19.11 -23.57 12.17
N THR A 16 -19.08 -22.23 12.23
CA THR A 16 -19.56 -21.34 11.17
C THR A 16 -18.54 -21.15 10.04
N GLY A 17 -17.26 -21.43 10.29
CA GLY A 17 -16.17 -21.20 9.34
C GLY A 17 -15.78 -19.72 9.19
N VAL A 18 -16.27 -18.84 10.07
CA VAL A 18 -16.13 -17.38 9.98
C VAL A 18 -15.05 -16.85 10.92
N HIS A 19 -14.77 -17.55 12.01
CA HIS A 19 -13.79 -17.14 13.01
C HIS A 19 -12.76 -18.24 13.28
N LEU A 20 -11.60 -17.83 13.80
CA LEU A 20 -10.66 -18.79 14.39
C LEU A 20 -11.09 -19.14 15.81
N GLU A 21 -11.08 -20.43 16.14
CA GLU A 21 -11.29 -20.90 17.51
C GLU A 21 -10.04 -20.74 18.37
N ASN A 22 -10.24 -20.67 19.69
CA ASN A 22 -9.17 -20.73 20.69
C ASN A 22 -8.00 -19.79 20.40
N ARG A 23 -8.32 -18.57 19.98
CA ARG A 23 -7.36 -17.59 19.46
C ARG A 23 -6.31 -17.23 20.52
N LEU A 24 -5.06 -17.11 20.07
CA LEU A 24 -3.89 -16.94 20.94
C LEU A 24 -4.00 -15.69 21.83
N GLU A 25 -4.53 -14.59 21.30
CA GLU A 25 -4.59 -13.34 22.06
C GLU A 25 -5.49 -13.44 23.29
N GLY A 26 -6.56 -14.26 23.26
CA GLY A 26 -7.54 -14.37 24.34
C GLY A 26 -6.95 -14.90 25.64
N TRP A 27 -5.87 -15.69 25.56
CA TRP A 27 -5.23 -16.30 26.72
C TRP A 27 -3.74 -15.96 26.86
N ILE A 28 -3.17 -15.15 25.97
CA ILE A 28 -1.80 -14.64 26.10
C ILE A 28 -1.79 -13.16 26.49
N LEU A 29 -2.58 -12.31 25.84
CA LEU A 29 -2.52 -10.86 26.05
C LEU A 29 -2.84 -10.43 27.49
N PRO A 30 -3.90 -10.96 28.15
CA PRO A 30 -4.21 -10.57 29.53
C PRO A 30 -3.09 -10.86 30.52
N TRP A 31 -2.26 -11.86 30.22
CA TRP A 31 -1.22 -12.34 31.11
C TRP A 31 0.15 -11.73 30.84
N LEU A 32 0.35 -11.10 29.68
CA LEU A 32 1.65 -10.62 29.23
C LEU A 32 2.25 -9.59 30.20
N GLN A 33 1.42 -8.73 30.79
CA GLN A 33 1.85 -7.72 31.77
C GLN A 33 2.44 -8.31 33.06
N TYR A 34 2.09 -9.56 33.40
CA TYR A 34 2.59 -10.24 34.60
C TYR A 34 3.84 -11.08 34.33
N LEU A 35 4.23 -11.23 33.06
CA LEU A 35 5.43 -11.95 32.65
C LEU A 35 6.63 -10.99 32.72
N ASP A 36 7.00 -10.55 33.93
CA ASP A 36 7.99 -9.48 34.17
C ASP A 36 9.47 -9.93 33.97
N HIS A 37 9.69 -11.01 33.21
CA HIS A 37 11.03 -11.51 32.95
C HIS A 37 11.51 -11.05 31.57
N ARG A 38 12.41 -10.06 31.58
CA ARG A 38 12.96 -9.36 30.39
C ARG A 38 13.51 -10.29 29.29
N SER A 39 13.94 -11.51 29.64
CA SER A 39 14.44 -12.53 28.70
C SER A 39 13.38 -13.49 28.16
N ILE A 40 12.24 -13.67 28.85
CA ILE A 40 11.21 -14.64 28.46
C ILE A 40 10.25 -14.04 27.44
N VAL A 41 9.88 -12.76 27.62
CA VAL A 41 8.93 -12.05 26.75
C VAL A 41 9.36 -12.09 25.27
N PRO A 42 10.62 -11.78 24.88
CA PRO A 42 11.02 -11.83 23.48
C PRO A 42 10.87 -13.22 22.85
N THR A 43 11.16 -14.28 23.62
CA THR A 43 11.05 -15.67 23.17
C THR A 43 9.58 -16.04 22.92
N ILE A 44 8.70 -15.70 23.87
CA ILE A 44 7.25 -15.92 23.73
C ILE A 44 6.70 -15.14 22.53
N LEU A 45 7.09 -13.88 22.34
CA LEU A 45 6.59 -13.08 21.21
C LEU A 45 7.06 -13.62 19.86
N SER A 46 8.29 -14.13 19.77
CA SER A 46 8.79 -14.84 18.59
C SER A 46 7.93 -16.08 18.29
N ASP A 47 7.61 -16.85 19.33
CA ASP A 47 6.82 -18.07 19.20
C ASP A 47 5.37 -17.78 18.81
N VAL A 48 4.77 -16.75 19.38
CA VAL A 48 3.47 -16.22 18.97
C VAL A 48 3.51 -15.78 17.52
N ALA A 49 4.52 -15.01 17.09
CA ALA A 49 4.62 -14.55 15.70
C ALA A 49 4.68 -15.74 14.70
N LYS A 50 5.39 -16.82 15.05
CA LYS A 50 5.40 -18.07 14.26
C LYS A 50 4.00 -18.70 14.19
N ARG A 51 3.24 -18.67 15.28
CA ARG A 51 1.88 -19.25 15.31
C ARG A 51 0.85 -18.38 14.59
N VAL A 52 0.94 -17.05 14.71
CA VAL A 52 0.17 -16.10 13.89
C VAL A 52 0.44 -16.35 12.40
N LYS A 53 1.71 -16.51 12.01
CA LYS A 53 2.07 -16.90 10.63
C LYS A 53 1.41 -18.23 10.22
N SER A 54 1.42 -19.23 11.09
CA SER A 54 0.77 -20.52 10.84
C SER A 54 -0.75 -20.36 10.67
N ALA A 55 -1.38 -19.51 11.48
CA ALA A 55 -2.81 -19.22 11.39
C ALA A 55 -3.17 -18.57 10.04
N LEU A 56 -2.43 -17.53 9.64
CA LEU A 56 -2.62 -16.88 8.34
C LEU A 56 -2.43 -17.86 7.16
N SER A 57 -1.40 -18.70 7.23
CA SER A 57 -1.15 -19.74 6.22
C SER A 57 -2.23 -20.83 6.19
N PHE A 58 -2.87 -21.12 7.32
CA PHE A 58 -4.01 -22.02 7.41
C PHE A 58 -5.25 -21.37 6.79
N SER A 59 -5.60 -20.15 7.20
CA SER A 59 -6.77 -19.42 6.68
C SER A 59 -6.68 -19.20 5.17
N LYS A 60 -5.47 -18.89 4.65
CA LYS A 60 -5.22 -18.77 3.21
C LYS A 60 -5.58 -20.03 2.42
N ARG A 61 -5.43 -21.22 3.02
CA ARG A 61 -5.72 -22.51 2.39
C ARG A 61 -7.16 -22.99 2.59
N LYS A 62 -7.75 -22.67 3.74
CA LYS A 62 -9.05 -23.23 4.16
C LYS A 62 -10.24 -22.34 3.85
N VAL A 63 -10.06 -21.02 3.79
CA VAL A 63 -11.15 -20.06 3.61
C VAL A 63 -11.24 -19.65 2.15
N SER A 64 -12.31 -20.07 1.47
CA SER A 64 -12.57 -19.76 0.05
C SER A 64 -13.21 -18.38 -0.16
N ASN A 65 -14.05 -17.91 0.77
CA ASN A 65 -14.66 -16.59 0.70
C ASN A 65 -13.64 -15.49 1.03
N ASP A 66 -13.47 -14.53 0.12
CA ASP A 66 -12.46 -13.48 0.25
C ASP A 66 -12.75 -12.53 1.42
N ASN A 67 -14.00 -12.08 1.60
CA ASN A 67 -14.37 -11.17 2.69
C ASN A 67 -14.15 -11.81 4.06
N VAL A 68 -14.57 -13.08 4.21
CA VAL A 68 -14.35 -13.85 5.44
C VAL A 68 -12.85 -14.02 5.70
N PHE A 69 -12.08 -14.37 4.67
CA PHE A 69 -10.63 -14.50 4.79
C PHE A 69 -9.97 -13.20 5.28
N PHE A 70 -10.33 -12.04 4.71
CA PHE A 70 -9.76 -10.77 5.12
C PHE A 70 -10.13 -10.39 6.55
N ASN A 71 -11.39 -10.61 6.96
CA ASN A 71 -11.83 -10.36 8.33
C ASN A 71 -11.07 -11.23 9.33
N ILE A 72 -10.92 -12.54 9.05
CA ILE A 72 -10.11 -13.44 9.89
C ILE A 72 -8.66 -12.95 9.99
N CYS A 73 -8.06 -12.48 8.89
CA CYS A 73 -6.69 -11.97 8.92
C CYS A 73 -6.56 -10.70 9.77
N ILE A 74 -7.50 -9.76 9.64
CA ILE A 74 -7.54 -8.54 10.46
C ILE A 74 -7.69 -8.92 11.92
N GLU A 75 -8.68 -9.75 12.23
CA GLU A 75 -8.92 -10.27 13.57
C GLU A 75 -7.66 -10.90 14.16
N THR A 76 -6.98 -11.76 13.40
CA THR A 76 -5.76 -12.45 13.86
C THR A 76 -4.61 -11.50 14.13
N LEU A 77 -4.43 -10.46 13.31
CA LEU A 77 -3.27 -9.56 13.36
C LEU A 77 -3.45 -8.37 14.30
N GLN A 78 -4.64 -7.76 14.31
CA GLN A 78 -4.92 -6.52 15.03
C GLN A 78 -4.58 -6.56 16.53
N PRO A 79 -4.86 -7.63 17.30
CA PRO A 79 -4.54 -7.69 18.73
C PRO A 79 -3.05 -7.55 19.03
N TRP A 80 -2.19 -7.91 18.06
CA TRP A 80 -0.73 -7.87 18.21
C TRP A 80 -0.10 -6.55 17.80
N SER A 81 -0.88 -5.61 17.24
CA SER A 81 -0.43 -4.29 16.76
C SER A 81 0.33 -3.45 17.79
N ARG A 82 0.00 -3.60 19.08
CA ARG A 82 0.65 -2.83 20.16
C ARG A 82 1.93 -3.47 20.69
N ILE A 83 2.20 -4.74 20.33
CA ILE A 83 3.24 -5.56 20.97
C ILE A 83 4.29 -5.99 19.95
N LEU A 84 3.85 -6.43 18.77
CA LEU A 84 4.75 -6.75 17.67
C LEU A 84 5.14 -5.49 16.92
N LYS A 85 6.36 -5.48 16.39
CA LYS A 85 6.84 -4.43 15.50
C LYS A 85 5.94 -4.33 14.27
N ASN A 86 5.65 -3.11 13.84
CA ASN A 86 4.78 -2.84 12.71
C ASN A 86 5.31 -3.50 11.42
N GLU A 87 6.63 -3.52 11.24
CA GLU A 87 7.29 -4.16 10.10
C GLU A 87 7.02 -5.66 10.04
N THR A 88 6.94 -6.33 11.20
CA THR A 88 6.61 -7.76 11.29
C THR A 88 5.18 -8.01 10.83
N LEU A 89 4.23 -7.19 11.29
CA LEU A 89 2.83 -7.32 10.92
C LEU A 89 2.63 -7.01 9.43
N GLN A 90 3.24 -5.94 8.94
CA GLN A 90 3.21 -5.57 7.52
C GLN A 90 3.83 -6.67 6.65
N HIS A 91 4.94 -7.27 7.06
CA HIS A 91 5.53 -8.39 6.35
C HIS A 91 4.60 -9.62 6.27
N LEU A 92 3.90 -9.93 7.37
CA LEU A 92 2.90 -11.00 7.38
C LEU A 92 1.72 -10.68 6.46
N THR A 93 1.18 -9.46 6.52
CA THR A 93 0.12 -8.99 5.61
C THR A 93 0.57 -9.08 4.15
N SER A 94 1.76 -8.56 3.84
CA SER A 94 2.38 -8.59 2.52
C SER A 94 2.49 -10.01 1.95
N THR A 95 2.83 -10.98 2.80
CA THR A 95 3.05 -12.37 2.38
C THR A 95 1.74 -13.14 2.19
N PHE A 96 0.77 -12.95 3.10
CA PHE A 96 -0.41 -13.81 3.18
C PHE A 96 -1.69 -13.15 2.66
N VAL A 97 -1.83 -11.84 2.83
CA VAL A 97 -3.07 -11.09 2.59
C VAL A 97 -3.00 -10.32 1.28
N THR A 98 -1.95 -9.51 1.09
CA THR A 98 -1.78 -8.60 -0.05
C THR A 98 -1.92 -9.26 -1.42
N PRO A 99 -1.37 -10.46 -1.70
CA PRO A 99 -1.49 -11.08 -3.03
C PRO A 99 -2.93 -11.47 -3.37
N ARG A 100 -3.72 -11.85 -2.37
CA ARG A 100 -5.14 -12.17 -2.54
C ARG A 100 -5.94 -10.89 -2.70
N LEU A 101 -5.64 -9.87 -1.89
CA LEU A 101 -6.25 -8.55 -1.97
C LEU A 101 -6.06 -7.91 -3.35
N GLY A 102 -4.83 -7.91 -3.87
CA GLY A 102 -4.54 -7.40 -5.22
C GLY A 102 -5.35 -8.11 -6.30
N ARG A 103 -5.47 -9.45 -6.22
CA ARG A 103 -6.32 -10.22 -7.15
C ARG A 103 -7.81 -9.87 -7.04
N CYS A 104 -8.31 -9.63 -5.83
CA CYS A 104 -9.72 -9.25 -5.64
C CYS A 104 -9.98 -7.85 -6.20
N LEU A 105 -9.05 -6.90 -6.00
CA LEU A 105 -9.13 -5.56 -6.56
C LEU A 105 -9.02 -5.57 -8.10
N SER A 106 -8.12 -6.39 -8.66
CA SER A 106 -7.94 -6.50 -10.11
C SER A 106 -9.19 -7.03 -10.83
N ARG A 107 -10.01 -7.80 -10.11
CA ARG A 107 -11.28 -8.38 -10.60
C ARG A 107 -12.50 -7.53 -10.27
N LEU A 108 -12.31 -6.38 -9.61
CA LEU A 108 -13.40 -5.50 -9.28
C LEU A 108 -14.01 -4.94 -10.56
N THR A 109 -15.29 -5.25 -10.80
CA THR A 109 -16.01 -4.70 -11.93
C THR A 109 -16.38 -3.25 -11.65
N ILE A 110 -15.75 -2.32 -12.37
CA ILE A 110 -16.07 -0.90 -12.29
C ILE A 110 -17.17 -0.59 -13.30
N ASP A 111 -18.33 -0.18 -12.79
CA ASP A 111 -19.50 0.17 -13.58
C ASP A 111 -19.64 1.71 -13.71
N ARG A 112 -20.36 2.16 -14.74
CA ARG A 112 -20.70 3.59 -14.93
C ARG A 112 -21.67 4.08 -13.85
N ASN A 113 -22.48 3.19 -13.29
CA ASN A 113 -23.29 3.45 -12.12
C ASN A 113 -22.48 3.17 -10.84
N PHE A 114 -22.08 4.26 -10.18
CA PHE A 114 -21.30 4.23 -8.94
C PHE A 114 -21.90 3.33 -7.84
N GLU A 115 -23.23 3.29 -7.73
CA GLU A 115 -23.93 2.54 -6.67
C GLU A 115 -23.88 1.02 -6.89
N LYS A 116 -23.57 0.57 -8.11
CA LYS A 116 -23.43 -0.87 -8.43
C LYS A 116 -22.04 -1.41 -8.10
N ILE A 117 -21.09 -0.54 -7.82
CA ILE A 117 -19.71 -0.94 -7.54
C ILE A 117 -19.66 -1.59 -6.15
N ARG A 118 -19.04 -2.77 -6.07
CA ARG A 118 -18.87 -3.50 -4.80
C ARG A 118 -17.67 -2.99 -4.02
N TRP A 119 -17.90 -2.04 -3.14
CA TRP A 119 -16.83 -1.39 -2.36
C TRP A 119 -16.22 -2.23 -1.23
N ASP A 120 -16.75 -3.44 -0.94
CA ASP A 120 -16.30 -4.31 0.16
C ASP A 120 -14.76 -4.48 0.21
N THR A 121 -14.15 -4.89 -0.91
CA THR A 121 -12.70 -5.13 -1.02
C THR A 121 -11.88 -3.84 -0.88
N VAL A 122 -12.40 -2.72 -1.40
CA VAL A 122 -11.76 -1.40 -1.28
C VAL A 122 -11.79 -0.97 0.18
N ASN A 123 -12.94 -1.06 0.84
CA ASN A 123 -13.10 -0.74 2.26
C ASN A 123 -12.19 -1.57 3.15
N ILE A 124 -12.01 -2.86 2.84
CA ILE A 124 -11.05 -3.74 3.52
C ILE A 124 -9.61 -3.24 3.34
N THR A 125 -9.26 -2.78 2.14
CA THR A 125 -7.93 -2.22 1.83
C THR A 125 -7.65 -0.96 2.65
N PHE A 126 -8.63 -0.05 2.73
CA PHE A 126 -8.55 1.15 3.57
C PHE A 126 -8.44 0.79 5.05
N ARG A 127 -9.24 -0.17 5.53
CA ARG A 127 -9.21 -0.65 6.92
C ARG A 127 -7.85 -1.26 7.28
N LEU A 128 -7.25 -2.08 6.41
CA LEU A 128 -5.93 -2.65 6.62
C LEU A 128 -4.84 -1.58 6.74
N CYS A 129 -4.91 -0.53 5.91
CA CYS A 129 -4.00 0.62 6.00
C CYS A 129 -4.22 1.43 7.28
N ALA A 130 -5.47 1.73 7.63
CA ALA A 130 -5.82 2.49 8.84
C ALA A 130 -5.38 1.77 10.14
N LEU A 131 -5.40 0.44 10.13
CA LEU A 131 -4.90 -0.38 11.24
C LEU A 131 -3.36 -0.54 11.25
N GLY A 132 -2.65 0.07 10.30
CA GLY A 132 -1.19 -0.05 10.14
C GLY A 132 -0.71 -1.42 9.63
N LEU A 133 -1.63 -2.35 9.35
CA LEU A 133 -1.32 -3.72 8.93
C LEU A 133 -0.78 -3.79 7.50
N LEU A 134 -1.09 -2.80 6.67
CA LEU A 134 -0.59 -2.66 5.31
C LEU A 134 0.37 -1.47 5.25
N SER A 135 1.52 -1.63 4.59
CA SER A 135 2.44 -0.51 4.44
C SER A 135 1.88 0.55 3.48
N ASN A 136 2.19 1.83 3.71
CA ASN A 136 1.73 2.93 2.86
C ASN A 136 2.08 2.69 1.38
N LYS A 137 3.27 2.11 1.11
CA LYS A 137 3.72 1.81 -0.26
C LYS A 137 2.86 0.74 -0.93
N GLU A 138 2.51 -0.32 -0.21
CA GLU A 138 1.65 -1.37 -0.75
C GLU A 138 0.21 -0.89 -0.91
N PHE A 139 -0.30 -0.14 0.06
CA PHE A 139 -1.62 0.48 -0.03
C PHE A 139 -1.74 1.37 -1.28
N LEU A 140 -0.83 2.33 -1.44
CA LEU A 140 -0.81 3.19 -2.61
C LEU A 140 -0.64 2.39 -3.91
N GLY A 141 0.21 1.36 -3.89
CA GLY A 141 0.40 0.49 -5.05
C GLY A 141 -0.86 -0.28 -5.45
N LEU A 142 -1.64 -0.78 -4.49
CA LEU A 142 -2.89 -1.49 -4.75
C LEU A 142 -3.97 -0.56 -5.30
N ILE A 143 -4.12 0.61 -4.68
CA ILE A 143 -5.10 1.61 -5.11
C ILE A 143 -4.77 2.13 -6.50
N GLU A 144 -3.52 2.52 -6.74
CA GLU A 144 -3.11 3.01 -8.06
C GLU A 144 -3.21 1.91 -9.13
N GLY A 145 -2.63 0.74 -8.88
CA GLY A 145 -2.44 -0.28 -9.90
C GLY A 145 -3.70 -1.07 -10.22
N GLU A 146 -4.47 -1.48 -9.21
CA GLU A 146 -5.60 -2.37 -9.44
C GLU A 146 -6.94 -1.62 -9.51
N LEU A 147 -7.12 -0.58 -8.68
CA LEU A 147 -8.39 0.15 -8.63
C LEU A 147 -8.43 1.31 -9.64
N LEU A 148 -7.48 2.24 -9.53
CA LEU A 148 -7.54 3.48 -10.32
C LEU A 148 -7.17 3.27 -11.78
N SER A 149 -6.23 2.36 -12.08
CA SER A 149 -5.92 2.03 -13.48
C SER A 149 -7.16 1.52 -14.21
N ASN A 150 -7.89 0.56 -13.62
CA ASN A 150 -9.15 0.06 -14.17
C ASN A 150 -10.22 1.17 -14.27
N TRP A 151 -10.33 2.03 -13.26
CA TRP A 151 -11.28 3.14 -13.27
C TRP A 151 -11.01 4.11 -14.43
N THR A 152 -9.74 4.48 -14.63
CA THR A 152 -9.36 5.41 -15.70
C THR A 152 -9.63 4.85 -17.09
N GLU A 153 -9.42 3.55 -17.29
CA GLU A 153 -9.73 2.86 -18.54
C GLU A 153 -11.25 2.86 -18.82
N VAL A 154 -12.07 2.60 -17.80
CA VAL A 154 -13.53 2.69 -17.90
C VAL A 154 -13.97 4.11 -18.22
N MET A 155 -13.36 5.12 -17.58
CA MET A 155 -13.64 6.54 -17.84
C MET A 155 -13.29 6.90 -19.29
N HIS A 156 -12.10 6.53 -19.76
CA HIS A 156 -11.66 6.79 -21.13
C HIS A 156 -12.57 6.12 -22.17
N THR A 157 -12.92 4.85 -21.94
CA THR A 157 -13.82 4.09 -22.82
C THR A 157 -15.23 4.69 -22.83
N TRP A 158 -15.73 5.09 -21.66
CA TRP A 158 -17.02 5.77 -21.54
C TRP A 158 -17.01 7.08 -22.33
N LEU A 159 -16.03 7.95 -22.09
CA LEU A 159 -15.86 9.23 -22.79
C LEU A 159 -15.70 9.07 -24.30
N SER A 160 -15.00 8.04 -24.76
CA SER A 160 -14.83 7.73 -26.19
C SER A 160 -16.13 7.27 -26.86
N SER A 161 -17.04 6.64 -26.08
CA SER A 161 -18.33 6.15 -26.55
C SER A 161 -19.46 7.19 -26.48
N ILE A 162 -19.25 8.30 -25.75
CA ILE A 162 -20.26 9.33 -25.51
C ILE A 162 -20.40 10.24 -26.73
N GLY A 163 -21.63 10.34 -27.26
CA GLY A 163 -22.06 11.52 -28.04
C GLY A 163 -22.33 12.71 -27.11
N THR A 164 -22.41 13.94 -27.63
CA THR A 164 -22.38 15.25 -26.93
C THR A 164 -23.37 15.52 -25.78
N THR A 165 -24.16 14.56 -25.30
CA THR A 165 -25.31 14.79 -24.40
C THR A 165 -25.12 14.34 -22.94
N ASP A 166 -24.04 13.62 -22.58
CA ASP A 166 -23.93 12.98 -21.25
C ASP A 166 -22.89 13.60 -20.28
N HIS A 167 -22.40 14.81 -20.56
CA HIS A 167 -21.33 15.44 -19.78
C HIS A 167 -21.67 15.64 -18.29
N THR A 168 -22.94 15.90 -17.98
CA THR A 168 -23.42 16.09 -16.61
C THR A 168 -23.30 14.80 -15.79
N GLN A 169 -23.59 13.62 -16.37
CA GLN A 169 -23.49 12.35 -15.65
C GLN A 169 -22.04 11.98 -15.39
N VAL A 170 -21.16 12.16 -16.37
CA VAL A 170 -19.73 11.91 -16.22
C VAL A 170 -19.12 12.79 -15.14
N THR A 171 -19.49 14.08 -15.12
CA THR A 171 -19.01 15.02 -14.09
C THR A 171 -19.47 14.60 -12.69
N LYS A 172 -20.75 14.20 -12.54
CA LYS A 172 -21.27 13.68 -11.27
C LYS A 172 -20.55 12.39 -10.85
N TYR A 173 -20.29 11.48 -11.79
CA TYR A 173 -19.58 10.23 -11.53
C TYR A 173 -18.14 10.49 -11.07
N TYR A 174 -17.41 11.38 -11.75
CA TYR A 174 -16.07 11.80 -11.34
C TYR A 174 -16.07 12.40 -9.93
N LEU A 175 -17.04 13.27 -9.62
CA LEU A 175 -17.16 13.84 -8.27
C LEU A 175 -17.43 12.78 -7.21
N LYS A 176 -18.30 11.80 -7.46
CA LYS A 176 -18.54 10.68 -6.53
C LYS A 176 -17.25 9.91 -6.24
N TRP A 177 -16.48 9.56 -7.27
CA TRP A 177 -15.18 8.91 -7.11
C TRP A 177 -14.19 9.76 -6.32
N LYS A 178 -14.08 11.05 -6.65
CA LYS A 178 -13.19 11.97 -5.94
C LYS A 178 -13.56 12.08 -4.46
N THR A 179 -14.85 12.23 -4.16
CA THR A 179 -15.34 12.30 -2.78
C THR A 179 -15.02 11.00 -2.05
N HIS A 180 -15.39 9.85 -2.61
CA HIS A 180 -15.22 8.56 -1.94
C HIS A 180 -13.75 8.16 -1.73
N ILE A 181 -12.86 8.48 -2.67
CA ILE A 181 -11.43 8.13 -2.54
C ILE A 181 -10.69 9.07 -1.59
N PHE A 182 -11.03 10.36 -1.56
CA PHE A 182 -10.30 11.34 -0.74
C PHE A 182 -10.98 11.72 0.57
N HIS A 183 -12.26 11.39 0.77
CA HIS A 183 -13.01 11.75 1.97
C HIS A 183 -13.61 10.50 2.60
N SER A 184 -13.60 10.48 3.93
CA SER A 184 -14.35 9.47 4.66
C SER A 184 -15.81 9.86 4.74
N ASP A 185 -16.71 8.94 4.37
CA ASP A 185 -18.16 9.11 4.57
C ASP A 185 -18.55 9.11 6.06
N ALA A 186 -17.64 8.70 6.95
CA ALA A 186 -17.81 8.82 8.39
C ALA A 186 -17.60 10.28 8.80
N GLY A 187 -18.70 11.00 8.98
CA GLY A 187 -18.71 12.31 9.60
C GLY A 187 -18.22 12.22 11.05
N GLU A 188 -16.91 12.30 11.27
CA GLU A 188 -16.32 12.45 12.59
C GLU A 188 -15.30 13.60 12.58
N THR A 189 -15.77 14.69 13.18
CA THR A 189 -15.05 15.62 14.05
C THR A 189 -13.62 15.20 14.41
N THR A 190 -12.65 15.97 13.91
CA THR A 190 -11.50 16.48 14.68
C THR A 190 -10.87 15.49 15.69
N SER A 191 -10.37 14.37 15.20
CA SER A 191 -9.17 13.78 15.76
C SER A 191 -8.23 13.54 14.60
N LYS A 192 -7.17 14.35 14.52
CA LYS A 192 -6.06 14.15 13.58
C LYS A 192 -5.40 12.83 13.96
N VAL A 193 -5.95 11.71 13.53
CA VAL A 193 -5.22 10.44 13.56
C VAL A 193 -4.09 10.61 12.54
N PRO A 194 -2.83 10.71 12.98
CA PRO A 194 -1.73 10.76 12.02
C PRO A 194 -1.76 9.46 11.22
N ASN A 195 -1.71 9.59 9.89
CA ASN A 195 -1.76 8.48 8.91
C ASN A 195 -3.15 7.90 8.61
N SER A 196 -4.18 8.74 8.43
CA SER A 196 -5.41 8.26 7.78
C SER A 196 -5.11 7.84 6.32
N PRO A 197 -5.72 6.75 5.80
CA PRO A 197 -5.52 6.33 4.42
C PRO A 197 -5.96 7.41 3.41
N TYR A 198 -6.96 8.21 3.77
CA TYR A 198 -7.45 9.32 2.97
C TYR A 198 -6.41 10.45 2.85
N GLN A 199 -5.78 10.84 3.96
CA GLN A 199 -4.71 11.84 3.94
C GLN A 199 -3.54 11.36 3.09
N LEU A 200 -3.17 10.08 3.22
CA LEU A 200 -2.11 9.47 2.43
C LEU A 200 -2.41 9.53 0.92
N LEU A 201 -3.66 9.35 0.50
CA LEU A 201 -4.07 9.48 -0.90
C LEU A 201 -4.04 10.92 -1.38
N GLN A 202 -4.47 11.87 -0.55
CA GLN A 202 -4.45 13.31 -0.87
C GLN A 202 -3.02 13.83 -1.07
N ASP A 203 -2.08 13.34 -0.25
CA ASP A 203 -0.67 13.74 -0.31
C ASP A 203 0.12 13.02 -1.42
N ASP A 204 -0.45 11.96 -2.03
CA ASP A 204 0.23 11.20 -3.08
C ASP A 204 0.08 11.87 -4.46
N GLU A 205 1.21 12.31 -4.99
CA GLU A 205 1.29 12.99 -6.28
C GLU A 205 0.77 12.15 -7.44
N MET A 206 1.04 10.84 -7.46
CA MET A 206 0.63 9.97 -8.56
C MET A 206 -0.88 9.74 -8.57
N ILE A 207 -1.48 9.53 -7.40
CA ILE A 207 -2.94 9.44 -7.27
C ILE A 207 -3.59 10.75 -7.75
N CYS A 208 -3.09 11.91 -7.30
CA CYS A 208 -3.58 13.21 -7.73
C CYS A 208 -3.44 13.43 -9.25
N ARG A 209 -2.32 13.01 -9.85
CA ARG A 209 -2.11 13.06 -11.31
C ARG A 209 -3.12 12.21 -12.07
N ILE A 210 -3.50 11.03 -11.55
CA ILE A 210 -4.52 10.18 -12.17
C ILE A 210 -5.88 10.90 -12.22
N PHE A 211 -6.30 11.47 -11.08
CA PHE A 211 -7.54 12.25 -11.03
C PHE A 211 -7.50 13.47 -11.96
N TYR A 212 -6.37 14.17 -12.00
CA TYR A 212 -6.17 15.28 -12.94
C TYR A 212 -6.21 14.83 -14.40
N GLY A 213 -5.64 13.66 -14.73
CA GLY A 213 -5.74 13.05 -16.05
C GLY A 213 -7.18 12.77 -16.45
N CYS A 214 -7.99 12.20 -15.55
CA CYS A 214 -9.43 12.04 -15.77
C CYS A 214 -10.15 13.37 -16.02
N LEU A 215 -9.80 14.42 -15.27
CA LEU A 215 -10.36 15.75 -15.50
C LEU A 215 -10.00 16.30 -16.90
N LEU A 216 -8.75 16.11 -17.34
CA LEU A 216 -8.32 16.49 -18.69
C LEU A 216 -9.07 15.70 -19.77
N MET A 217 -9.31 14.39 -19.56
CA MET A 217 -10.12 13.58 -20.48
C MET A 217 -11.54 14.16 -20.60
N ILE A 218 -12.18 14.50 -19.48
CA ILE A 218 -13.51 15.12 -19.47
C ILE A 218 -13.50 16.46 -20.21
N GLN A 219 -12.49 17.30 -19.95
CA GLN A 219 -12.33 18.60 -20.63
C GLN A 219 -12.11 18.45 -22.14
N ALA A 220 -11.34 17.46 -22.58
CA ALA A 220 -11.07 17.22 -23.99
C ALA A 220 -12.35 16.90 -24.79
N VAL A 221 -13.31 16.19 -24.17
CA VAL A 221 -14.60 15.89 -24.80
C VAL A 221 -15.52 17.12 -24.83
N ILE A 222 -15.51 17.95 -23.78
CA ILE A 222 -16.36 19.16 -23.72
C ILE A 222 -15.81 20.29 -24.63
N GLN A 223 -14.48 20.42 -24.73
CA GLN A 223 -13.79 21.47 -25.49
C GLN A 223 -12.77 20.87 -26.45
N PRO A 224 -13.19 20.36 -27.63
CA PRO A 224 -12.34 19.56 -28.53
C PRO A 224 -11.17 20.30 -29.21
N GLY A 225 -10.78 21.51 -28.77
CA GLY A 225 -9.70 22.30 -29.37
C GLY A 225 -8.35 22.25 -28.67
N LYS A 226 -8.27 21.85 -27.39
CA LYS A 226 -7.04 21.97 -26.58
C LYS A 226 -6.25 20.66 -26.44
N TYR A 227 -6.95 19.54 -26.39
CA TYR A 227 -6.36 18.20 -26.26
C TYR A 227 -7.22 17.19 -27.02
N SER A 228 -6.58 16.21 -27.67
CA SER A 228 -7.29 15.07 -28.24
C SER A 228 -7.49 14.01 -27.18
N LEU A 229 -8.71 13.46 -27.03
CA LEU A 229 -8.98 12.39 -26.07
C LEU A 229 -8.05 11.18 -26.29
N GLN A 230 -7.73 10.86 -27.55
CA GLN A 230 -6.82 9.76 -27.90
C GLN A 230 -5.41 9.96 -27.34
N SER A 231 -4.96 11.22 -27.19
CA SER A 231 -3.65 11.53 -26.60
C SER A 231 -3.60 11.38 -25.08
N LEU A 232 -4.77 11.24 -24.44
CA LEU A 232 -4.95 11.10 -23.00
C LEU A 232 -5.30 9.65 -22.60
N CYS A 233 -5.03 8.68 -23.49
CA CYS A 233 -5.30 7.27 -23.21
C CYS A 233 -4.54 6.84 -21.94
N PRO A 234 -5.23 6.30 -20.92
CA PRO A 234 -4.60 5.90 -19.67
C PRO A 234 -3.69 4.70 -19.91
N VAL A 235 -2.54 4.68 -19.24
CA VAL A 235 -1.66 3.52 -19.25
C VAL A 235 -2.06 2.59 -18.12
N HIS A 236 -2.39 1.34 -18.45
CA HIS A 236 -2.70 0.31 -17.46
C HIS A 236 -1.42 -0.23 -16.82
N PHE A 237 -1.34 -0.20 -15.49
CA PHE A 237 -0.25 -0.79 -14.75
C PHE A 237 -0.79 -1.66 -13.62
N GLY A 238 -0.44 -2.94 -13.59
CA GLY A 238 -0.76 -3.80 -12.45
C GLY A 238 0.02 -3.43 -11.17
N TYR A 239 -0.46 -3.89 -10.02
CA TYR A 239 0.12 -3.66 -8.69
C TYR A 239 1.63 -3.86 -8.64
N SER A 240 2.14 -4.97 -9.18
CA SER A 240 3.56 -5.30 -9.12
C SER A 240 4.43 -4.29 -9.86
N VAL A 241 3.96 -3.78 -11.00
CA VAL A 241 4.65 -2.76 -11.80
C VAL A 241 4.66 -1.43 -11.06
N VAL A 242 3.52 -1.03 -10.49
CA VAL A 242 3.41 0.19 -9.70
C VAL A 242 4.32 0.17 -8.48
N VAL A 243 4.33 -0.94 -7.73
CA VAL A 243 5.21 -1.09 -6.55
C VAL A 243 6.68 -1.04 -6.97
N ALA A 244 7.07 -1.71 -8.06
CA ALA A 244 8.44 -1.64 -8.57
C ALA A 244 8.84 -0.21 -8.97
N ARG A 245 7.94 0.52 -9.64
CA ARG A 245 8.15 1.92 -10.02
C ARG A 245 8.34 2.80 -8.79
N ARG A 246 7.42 2.73 -7.81
CA ARG A 246 7.47 3.49 -6.56
C ARG A 246 8.72 3.17 -5.75
N MET A 247 9.18 1.92 -5.73
CA MET A 247 10.43 1.51 -5.08
C MET A 247 11.65 2.13 -5.76
N LYS A 248 11.68 2.15 -7.10
CA LYS A 248 12.74 2.80 -7.88
C LYS A 248 12.79 4.32 -7.63
N GLU A 249 11.64 4.98 -7.66
CA GLU A 249 11.50 6.42 -7.36
C GLU A 249 11.96 6.74 -5.93
N SER A 250 11.56 5.92 -4.95
CA SER A 250 11.97 6.09 -3.55
C SER A 250 13.48 5.93 -3.37
N ARG A 251 14.12 5.00 -4.09
CA ARG A 251 15.59 4.84 -4.06
C ARG A 251 16.29 6.03 -4.71
N ALA A 252 15.82 6.47 -5.88
CA ALA A 252 16.39 7.63 -6.57
C ALA A 252 16.32 8.90 -5.72
N ARG A 253 15.20 9.15 -5.03
CA ARG A 253 15.07 10.28 -4.09
C ARG A 253 16.03 10.17 -2.90
N ALA A 254 16.22 8.97 -2.36
CA ALA A 254 17.17 8.76 -1.26
C ALA A 254 18.62 9.02 -1.72
N GLU A 255 18.99 8.56 -2.91
CA GLU A 255 20.30 8.82 -3.53
C GLU A 255 20.52 10.31 -3.79
N GLU A 256 19.53 11.02 -4.35
CA GLU A 256 19.59 12.47 -4.56
C GLU A 256 19.75 13.23 -3.23
N THR A 257 19.05 12.79 -2.18
CA THR A 257 19.16 13.40 -0.85
C THR A 257 20.54 13.18 -0.24
N LEU A 258 21.11 11.97 -0.38
CA LEU A 258 22.48 11.69 0.05
C LEU A 258 23.49 12.55 -0.70
N GLN A 259 23.36 12.68 -2.02
CA GLN A 259 24.22 13.55 -2.82
C GLN A 259 24.14 15.00 -2.36
N LYS A 260 22.93 15.54 -2.12
CA LYS A 260 22.75 16.91 -1.60
C LYS A 260 23.44 17.10 -0.24
N MET A 261 23.31 16.14 0.67
CA MET A 261 23.99 16.18 1.96
C MET A 261 25.52 16.16 1.81
N GLU A 262 26.06 15.37 0.88
CA GLU A 262 27.50 15.36 0.58
C GLU A 262 27.98 16.72 0.04
N TYR A 263 27.23 17.34 -0.88
CA TYR A 263 27.55 18.69 -1.39
C TYR A 263 27.50 19.76 -0.30
N ASP A 264 26.51 19.73 0.60
CA ASP A 264 26.38 20.70 1.70
C ASP A 264 27.50 20.54 2.75
N THR A 265 28.00 19.31 2.94
CA THR A 265 29.11 19.03 3.86
C THR A 265 30.44 19.53 3.29
N VAL A 266 30.64 19.41 1.98
CA VAL A 266 31.81 19.97 1.28
C VAL A 266 31.73 21.50 1.17
N GLY A 267 30.54 22.06 0.98
CA GLY A 267 30.29 23.51 0.92
C GLY A 267 30.53 24.23 2.27
N LYS A 268 30.27 23.57 3.40
CA LYS A 268 30.58 24.10 4.75
C LYS A 268 32.01 23.83 5.20
N GLY A 269 32.75 22.97 4.52
CA GLY A 269 34.14 22.63 4.82
C GLY A 269 35.20 23.55 4.18
N THR A 270 34.81 24.53 3.37
CA THR A 270 35.76 25.44 2.66
C THR A 270 35.85 26.85 3.25
N GLY A 271 35.30 27.05 4.44
CA GLY A 271 35.31 28.34 5.16
C GLY A 271 36.30 28.43 6.32
N SER A 272 37.48 27.80 6.27
CA SER A 272 38.67 28.17 7.04
C SER A 272 39.79 27.16 6.78
N GLY A 273 40.80 27.55 6.01
CA GLY A 273 42.05 26.78 5.91
C GLY A 273 42.62 26.67 4.51
N GLY A 274 43.48 27.63 4.15
CA GLY A 274 44.74 27.33 3.44
C GLY A 274 44.65 26.81 2.00
N PHE A 275 44.78 27.74 1.06
CA PHE A 275 45.77 27.72 -0.02
C PHE A 275 46.62 26.44 -0.24
N ILE A 276 46.64 26.00 -1.51
CA ILE A 276 47.64 25.18 -2.24
C ILE A 276 47.60 23.65 -2.01
N TYR A 277 47.07 22.89 -2.98
CA TYR A 277 47.88 22.15 -3.96
C TYR A 277 47.01 21.58 -5.09
N ALA A 278 47.31 22.07 -6.30
CA ALA A 278 46.92 21.45 -7.55
C ALA A 278 47.77 20.19 -7.82
N SER A 279 47.34 19.43 -8.84
CA SER A 279 48.00 18.30 -9.50
C SER A 279 48.19 17.02 -8.68
N GLU A 280 47.55 15.93 -9.12
CA GLU A 280 48.23 14.73 -9.67
C GLU A 280 47.29 13.51 -9.59
N LYS A 281 46.41 13.28 -10.58
CA LYS A 281 45.86 11.93 -10.89
C LYS A 281 45.07 11.92 -12.20
N LYS A 282 45.75 12.22 -13.30
CA LYS A 282 45.27 11.97 -14.66
C LYS A 282 46.35 11.34 -15.52
N ARG A 283 46.98 10.26 -15.03
CA ARG A 283 47.94 9.47 -15.83
C ARG A 283 48.18 8.07 -15.26
N ARG A 284 47.18 7.18 -15.38
CA ARG A 284 47.43 5.75 -15.61
C ARG A 284 46.52 5.25 -16.73
N LYS A 285 46.91 5.70 -17.94
CA LYS A 285 46.56 5.06 -19.21
C LYS A 285 47.26 3.70 -19.25
N ARG A 286 46.52 2.72 -19.79
CA ARG A 286 46.99 1.74 -20.78
C ARG A 286 48.16 0.86 -20.35
N HIS A 287 47.84 -0.37 -19.92
CA HIS A 287 48.60 -1.56 -20.31
C HIS A 287 47.77 -2.82 -20.00
N ILE A 288 46.94 -3.25 -20.94
CA ILE A 288 46.66 -4.67 -21.18
C ILE A 288 46.57 -4.86 -22.70
N SER A 289 47.76 -5.02 -23.30
CA SER A 289 47.98 -5.71 -24.58
C SER A 289 47.72 -7.21 -24.35
N ARG A 290 46.80 -7.85 -25.06
CA ARG A 290 47.03 -8.59 -26.32
C ARG A 290 48.33 -9.43 -26.31
N GLY A 291 48.16 -10.76 -26.35
CA GLY A 291 49.14 -11.69 -26.93
C GLY A 291 49.51 -12.91 -26.06
N ARG A 292 48.73 -13.99 -26.14
CA ARG A 292 49.12 -15.27 -26.74
C ARG A 292 47.89 -16.14 -26.92
#